data_AF-A0A0J6CW76-F1
#
_entry.id   AF-A0A0J6CW76-F1
#
_cell.length_a   1.000
_cell.length_b   1.000
_cell.length_c   1.000
_cell.angle_alpha   90.00
_cell.angle_beta   90.00
_cell.angle_gamma   90.00
#
_symmetry.space_group_name_H-M   'P 1'
#
loop_
_entity.id
_entity.type
_entity.pdbx_description
1 polymer ?
#
loop_
_entity_poly.entity_id
_entity_poly.type
_entity_poly.pdbx_seq_one_letter_code
_entity_poly.pdbx_strand_id
1 'polypeptide(L)'
;MLAVHFGAGNIGRGFIGKLLSQAGYEVCFVDINETVIDELNKRNRYTVEILGEESEQITVDGVRGINSQKNPEAVVDAIAEADLITTAVGPTVLKLISSVIKEGIAKRMVAGKDPVNFIACENMIGGSSLLKDAVAEKMNEAERESLNEYAGFPDAAVDRIVPNQSHEDPLKVAVEPFYEWVVDQTMMIGHVPDIAGLTYVNDLAPYIERKLFTVNTGHAITAYLGYQAGTNTIKEALEDKGIYSDVKKALEETGELLQQKHGFESSKHDAYITKILSRFLNPHLVDEVTRVGRAPIRKLGPNDRLVGPARQLVELNKEPTYLAKGIAAALLFDPQNDEEAATIQNKIKEDGITNAITSFTEIQEGDQLFQIIMKHFEEMK
;
A
#
# COMPACT_ATOMS: atom_id res chain seq x y z
N MET A 1 -12.73 18.94 -15.80
CA MET A 1 -12.99 18.35 -14.49
C MET A 1 -11.79 18.62 -13.60
N LEU A 2 -12.01 18.87 -12.31
CA LEU A 2 -10.97 19.13 -11.31
C LEU A 2 -10.84 17.93 -10.37
N ALA A 3 -9.62 17.40 -10.23
CA ALA A 3 -9.30 16.45 -9.18
C ALA A 3 -8.40 17.12 -8.13
N VAL A 4 -8.74 16.98 -6.84
CA VAL A 4 -7.87 17.39 -5.74
C VAL A 4 -7.16 16.15 -5.20
N HIS A 5 -5.83 16.19 -5.14
CA HIS A 5 -5.03 15.08 -4.63
C HIS A 5 -4.19 15.52 -3.43
N PHE A 6 -4.51 15.02 -2.25
CA PHE A 6 -3.69 15.22 -1.05
C PHE A 6 -2.46 14.31 -1.09
N GLY A 7 -1.27 14.88 -0.97
CA GLY A 7 0.00 14.18 -1.02
C GLY A 7 0.68 14.32 -2.38
N ALA A 8 1.53 15.33 -2.53
CA ALA A 8 2.33 15.54 -3.73
C ALA A 8 3.62 14.69 -3.75
N GLY A 9 3.68 13.60 -2.98
CA GLY A 9 4.82 12.69 -2.93
C GLY A 9 4.93 11.75 -4.15
N ASN A 10 5.82 10.77 -4.08
CA ASN A 10 6.09 9.87 -5.21
C ASN A 10 4.86 9.04 -5.63
N ILE A 11 4.02 8.58 -4.69
CA ILE A 11 2.78 7.86 -5.03
C ILE A 11 1.77 8.80 -5.68
N GLY A 12 1.59 10.01 -5.14
CA GLY A 12 0.67 10.99 -5.70
C GLY A 12 1.05 11.39 -7.13
N ARG A 13 2.31 11.74 -7.36
CA ARG A 13 2.79 12.14 -8.70
C ARG A 13 2.97 10.94 -9.64
N GLY A 14 3.56 9.86 -9.15
CA GLY A 14 3.94 8.72 -9.99
C GLY A 14 2.78 7.80 -10.34
N PHE A 15 1.68 7.83 -9.57
CA PHE A 15 0.56 6.89 -9.70
C PHE A 15 -0.80 7.59 -9.79
N ILE A 16 -1.33 8.09 -8.66
CA ILE A 16 -2.73 8.50 -8.57
C ILE A 16 -2.99 9.76 -9.41
N GLY A 17 -2.23 10.83 -9.17
CA GLY A 17 -2.31 12.06 -9.94
C GLY A 17 -1.96 11.89 -11.42
N LYS A 18 -1.03 10.99 -11.75
CA LYS A 18 -0.74 10.60 -13.14
C LYS A 18 -1.98 10.03 -13.84
N LEU A 19 -2.66 9.05 -13.23
CA LEU A 19 -3.86 8.45 -13.83
C LEU A 19 -5.02 9.45 -13.93
N LEU A 20 -5.18 10.32 -12.93
CA LEU A 20 -6.18 11.39 -12.97
C LEU A 20 -5.93 12.37 -14.12
N SER A 21 -4.69 12.82 -14.31
CA SER A 21 -4.32 13.68 -15.45
C SER A 21 -4.56 12.96 -16.79
N GLN A 22 -4.19 11.67 -16.90
CA GLN A 22 -4.45 10.87 -18.11
C GLN A 22 -5.95 10.67 -18.40
N ALA A 23 -6.80 10.69 -17.38
CA ALA A 23 -8.26 10.69 -17.50
C ALA A 23 -8.84 12.08 -17.82
N GLY A 24 -8.00 13.10 -18.04
CA GLY A 24 -8.41 14.44 -18.46
C GLY A 24 -8.78 15.40 -17.33
N TYR A 25 -8.44 15.07 -16.08
CA TYR A 25 -8.59 16.00 -14.96
C TYR A 25 -7.46 17.03 -14.96
N GLU A 26 -7.80 18.29 -14.65
CA GLU A 26 -6.81 19.17 -14.03
C GLU A 26 -6.55 18.66 -12.61
N VAL A 27 -5.28 18.41 -12.26
CA VAL A 27 -4.91 17.86 -10.94
C VAL A 27 -4.33 18.94 -10.05
N CYS A 28 -5.06 19.26 -8.98
CA CYS A 28 -4.60 20.15 -7.91
C CYS A 28 -4.00 19.31 -6.77
N PHE A 29 -2.68 19.27 -6.70
CA PHE A 29 -1.98 18.66 -5.57
C PHE A 29 -2.06 19.52 -4.32
N VAL A 30 -2.23 18.89 -3.16
CA VAL A 30 -2.24 19.56 -1.85
C VAL A 30 -1.18 18.91 -0.96
N ASP A 31 -0.19 19.69 -0.53
CA ASP A 31 0.92 19.20 0.28
C ASP A 31 1.50 20.34 1.15
N ILE A 32 2.43 20.02 2.06
CA ILE A 32 3.18 21.01 2.84
C ILE A 32 4.57 21.27 2.27
N ASN A 33 5.06 20.40 1.38
CA ASN A 33 6.37 20.53 0.74
C ASN A 33 6.38 21.70 -0.24
N GLU A 34 6.85 22.86 0.22
CA GLU A 34 6.91 24.11 -0.56
C GLU A 34 7.66 23.95 -1.87
N THR A 35 8.84 23.33 -1.88
CA THR A 35 9.63 23.13 -3.10
C THR A 35 8.85 22.38 -4.18
N VAL A 36 8.14 21.32 -3.81
CA VAL A 36 7.33 20.54 -4.76
C VAL A 36 6.14 21.37 -5.26
N ILE A 37 5.43 22.05 -4.36
CA ILE A 37 4.27 22.87 -4.72
C ILE A 37 4.67 24.02 -5.66
N ASP A 38 5.76 24.72 -5.37
CA ASP A 38 6.24 25.85 -6.17
C ASP A 38 6.66 25.40 -7.57
N GLU A 39 7.37 24.28 -7.69
CA GLU A 39 7.77 23.76 -8.99
C GLU A 39 6.57 23.22 -9.79
N LEU A 40 5.57 22.62 -9.15
CA LEU A 40 4.30 22.26 -9.80
C LEU A 40 3.60 23.49 -10.38
N ASN A 41 3.51 24.57 -9.62
CA ASN A 41 2.85 25.81 -10.05
C ASN A 41 3.62 26.55 -11.14
N LYS A 42 4.96 26.50 -11.11
CA LYS A 42 5.83 27.13 -12.10
C LYS A 42 5.80 26.43 -13.44
N ARG A 43 5.77 25.10 -13.46
CA ARG A 43 5.90 24.29 -14.68
C ARG A 43 4.56 23.84 -15.25
N ASN A 44 3.55 23.70 -14.39
CA ASN A 44 2.24 23.09 -14.67
C ASN A 44 2.31 21.69 -15.29
N ARG A 45 3.48 21.03 -15.15
CA ARG A 45 3.78 19.70 -15.68
C ARG A 45 4.97 19.07 -14.96
N TYR A 46 5.07 17.75 -15.03
CA TYR A 46 6.24 16.99 -14.62
C TYR A 46 6.38 15.69 -15.43
N THR A 47 7.48 14.96 -15.22
CA THR A 47 7.75 13.70 -15.92
C THR A 47 7.72 12.53 -14.95
N VAL A 48 7.05 11.46 -15.35
CA VAL A 48 7.07 10.15 -14.71
C VAL A 48 7.91 9.21 -15.58
N GLU A 49 8.97 8.66 -15.00
CA GLU A 49 9.80 7.64 -15.63
C GLU A 49 9.25 6.24 -15.29
N ILE A 50 8.98 5.43 -16.31
CA ILE A 50 8.50 4.07 -16.20
C ILE A 50 9.68 3.13 -16.32
N LEU A 51 9.99 2.44 -15.23
CA LEU A 51 11.14 1.54 -15.09
C LEU A 51 10.80 0.13 -15.61
N GLY A 52 10.51 -0.01 -16.91
CA GLY A 52 10.22 -1.30 -17.57
C GLY A 52 11.43 -1.91 -18.27
N GLU A 53 11.21 -2.93 -19.12
CA GLU A 53 12.25 -3.46 -20.02
C GLU A 53 12.77 -2.37 -20.97
N GLU A 54 11.87 -1.49 -21.40
CA GLU A 54 12.20 -0.23 -22.06
C GLU A 54 11.83 0.92 -21.10
N SER A 55 12.75 1.87 -20.92
CA SER A 55 12.45 3.09 -20.14
C SER A 55 11.55 4.00 -20.96
N GLU A 56 10.37 4.29 -20.43
CA GLU A 56 9.40 5.22 -21.02
C GLU A 56 9.29 6.46 -20.13
N GLN A 57 9.16 7.64 -20.73
CA GLN A 57 8.86 8.88 -20.01
C GLN A 57 7.47 9.36 -20.38
N ILE A 58 6.63 9.52 -19.36
CA ILE A 58 5.28 10.05 -19.50
C ILE A 58 5.26 11.46 -18.93
N THR A 59 4.92 12.44 -19.79
CA THR A 59 4.65 13.80 -19.32
C THR A 59 3.26 13.87 -18.72
N VAL A 60 3.17 14.42 -17.52
CA VAL A 60 1.91 14.72 -16.83
C VAL A 60 1.72 16.22 -16.87
N ASP A 61 0.73 16.69 -17.63
CA ASP A 61 0.38 18.10 -17.82
C ASP A 61 -0.93 18.45 -17.07
N GLY A 62 -1.25 19.74 -17.00
CA GLY A 62 -2.52 20.21 -16.42
C GLY A 62 -2.54 20.08 -14.90
N VAL A 63 -1.40 20.36 -14.26
CA VAL A 63 -1.25 20.22 -12.81
C VAL A 63 -0.92 21.54 -12.14
N ARG A 64 -1.32 21.66 -10.88
CA ARG A 64 -0.95 22.77 -9.98
C ARG A 64 -0.88 22.29 -8.54
N GLY A 65 -0.42 23.13 -7.64
CA GLY A 65 -0.21 22.80 -6.23
C GLY A 65 -0.76 23.87 -5.27
N ILE A 66 -1.25 23.44 -4.12
CA ILE A 66 -1.58 24.30 -2.99
C ILE A 66 -0.78 23.85 -1.77
N ASN A 67 -0.05 24.78 -1.16
CA ASN A 67 0.56 24.52 0.14
C ASN A 67 -0.50 24.60 1.24
N SER A 68 -0.86 23.46 1.85
CA SER A 68 -1.98 23.38 2.79
C SER A 68 -1.75 24.09 4.11
N GLN A 69 -0.49 24.29 4.52
CA GLN A 69 -0.16 25.06 5.72
C GLN A 69 -0.23 26.56 5.47
N LYS A 70 0.17 27.03 4.29
CA LYS A 70 0.19 28.46 3.95
C LYS A 70 -1.16 28.98 3.46
N ASN A 71 -1.93 28.15 2.77
CA ASN A 71 -3.16 28.56 2.09
C ASN A 71 -4.33 27.59 2.40
N PRO A 72 -4.73 27.43 3.67
CA PRO A 72 -5.80 26.50 4.05
C PRO A 72 -7.15 26.87 3.39
N GLU A 73 -7.48 28.16 3.26
CA GLU A 73 -8.70 28.61 2.58
C GLU A 73 -8.73 28.19 1.11
N ALA A 74 -7.60 28.25 0.40
CA ALA A 74 -7.51 27.79 -0.98
C ALA A 74 -7.73 26.27 -1.10
N VAL A 75 -7.38 25.49 -0.08
CA VAL A 75 -7.68 24.05 -0.03
C VAL A 75 -9.18 23.83 0.14
N VAL A 76 -9.84 24.57 1.05
CA VAL A 76 -11.31 24.53 1.23
C VAL A 76 -12.01 24.84 -0.09
N ASP A 77 -11.55 25.88 -0.80
CA ASP A 77 -12.10 26.27 -2.11
C ASP A 77 -11.90 25.17 -3.15
N ALA A 78 -10.71 24.58 -3.22
CA ALA A 78 -10.42 23.50 -4.15
C ALA A 78 -11.30 22.28 -3.89
N ILE A 79 -11.54 21.91 -2.63
CA ILE A 79 -12.45 20.81 -2.25
C ILE A 79 -13.89 21.13 -2.69
N ALA A 80 -14.35 22.35 -2.45
CA ALA A 80 -15.69 22.76 -2.84
C ALA A 80 -15.90 22.72 -4.37
N GLU A 81 -14.84 22.95 -5.16
CA GLU A 81 -14.86 22.90 -6.62
C GLU A 81 -14.58 21.51 -7.22
N ALA A 82 -14.03 20.57 -6.46
CA ALA A 82 -13.56 19.29 -6.99
C ALA A 82 -14.69 18.40 -7.55
N ASP A 83 -14.37 17.65 -8.61
CA ASP A 83 -15.20 16.56 -9.14
C ASP A 83 -14.79 15.19 -8.53
N LEU A 84 -13.54 15.08 -8.07
CA LEU A 84 -13.01 13.91 -7.39
C LEU A 84 -11.91 14.30 -6.42
N ILE A 85 -11.86 13.67 -5.25
CA ILE A 85 -10.84 13.93 -4.23
C ILE A 85 -10.15 12.62 -3.90
N THR A 86 -8.82 12.63 -3.87
CA THR A 86 -8.00 11.45 -3.57
C THR A 86 -6.88 11.79 -2.59
N THR A 87 -6.34 10.80 -1.90
CA THR A 87 -5.22 10.99 -0.97
C THR A 87 -4.14 9.91 -1.14
N ALA A 88 -2.89 10.26 -0.88
CA ALA A 88 -1.78 9.32 -0.67
C ALA A 88 -0.80 9.92 0.36
N VAL A 89 -1.24 10.01 1.61
CA VAL A 89 -0.58 10.79 2.68
C VAL A 89 -0.25 9.97 3.95
N GLY A 90 -0.79 8.76 4.07
CA GLY A 90 -0.68 7.90 5.23
C GLY A 90 -1.69 8.21 6.35
N PRO A 91 -1.93 7.23 7.26
CA PRO A 91 -3.02 7.26 8.24
C PRO A 91 -2.95 8.44 9.21
N THR A 92 -1.74 8.84 9.62
CA THR A 92 -1.55 9.99 10.51
C THR A 92 -2.03 11.27 9.83
N VAL A 93 -1.68 11.47 8.56
CA VAL A 93 -2.01 12.69 7.83
C VAL A 93 -3.49 12.72 7.43
N LEU A 94 -4.13 11.57 7.16
CA LEU A 94 -5.59 11.50 6.96
C LEU A 94 -6.37 12.18 8.10
N LYS A 95 -5.95 11.95 9.35
CA LYS A 95 -6.56 12.58 10.53
C LYS A 95 -6.27 14.09 10.60
N LEU A 96 -5.10 14.53 10.12
CA LEU A 96 -4.72 15.94 10.13
C LEU A 96 -5.49 16.76 9.09
N ILE A 97 -5.80 16.17 7.92
CA ILE A 97 -6.55 16.85 6.86
C ILE A 97 -8.07 16.80 7.05
N SER A 98 -8.58 16.09 8.06
CA SER A 98 -10.02 15.91 8.23
C SER A 98 -10.77 17.22 8.53
N SER A 99 -10.14 18.15 9.26
CA SER A 99 -10.72 19.47 9.55
C SER A 99 -10.93 20.30 8.28
N VAL A 100 -9.94 20.38 7.40
CA VAL A 100 -10.05 21.16 6.15
C VAL A 100 -11.05 20.51 5.17
N ILE A 101 -11.14 19.18 5.19
CA ILE A 101 -12.16 18.44 4.42
C ILE A 101 -13.56 18.75 4.94
N LYS A 102 -13.77 18.77 6.25
CA LYS A 102 -15.05 19.16 6.86
C LYS A 102 -15.49 20.56 6.40
N GLU A 103 -14.58 21.52 6.40
CA GLU A 103 -14.84 22.89 5.92
C GLU A 103 -15.16 22.92 4.42
N GLY A 104 -14.43 22.17 3.60
CA GLY A 104 -14.68 22.05 2.17
C GLY A 104 -16.05 21.44 1.85
N ILE A 105 -16.46 20.39 2.56
CA ILE A 105 -17.79 19.79 2.45
C ILE A 105 -18.87 20.82 2.82
N ALA A 106 -18.70 21.53 3.94
CA ALA A 106 -19.65 22.56 4.36
C ALA A 106 -19.78 23.69 3.33
N LYS A 107 -18.66 24.15 2.75
CA LYS A 107 -18.68 25.16 1.68
C LYS A 107 -19.39 24.65 0.43
N ARG A 108 -19.16 23.39 0.07
CA ARG A 108 -19.84 22.72 -1.06
C ARG A 108 -21.35 22.63 -0.87
N MET A 109 -21.80 22.27 0.34
CA MET A 109 -23.22 22.23 0.72
C MET A 109 -23.88 23.60 0.56
N VAL A 110 -23.27 24.67 1.08
CA VAL A 110 -23.79 26.04 0.96
C VAL A 110 -23.89 26.48 -0.51
N ALA A 111 -22.96 26.03 -1.35
CA ALA A 111 -22.96 26.32 -2.78
C ALA A 111 -23.98 25.49 -3.58
N GLY A 112 -24.68 24.54 -2.97
CA GLY A 112 -25.69 23.70 -3.62
C GLY A 112 -25.11 22.80 -4.72
N LYS A 113 -23.87 22.33 -4.54
CA LYS A 113 -23.18 21.48 -5.52
C LYS A 113 -23.49 20.00 -5.34
N ASP A 114 -23.35 19.25 -6.42
CA ASP A 114 -23.49 17.80 -6.43
C ASP A 114 -22.51 17.13 -5.45
N PRO A 115 -22.78 15.91 -4.96
CA PRO A 115 -21.89 15.25 -4.01
C PRO A 115 -20.51 14.91 -4.61
N VAL A 116 -19.49 14.73 -3.76
CA VAL A 116 -18.11 14.41 -4.19
C VAL A 116 -17.58 13.14 -3.51
N ASN A 117 -16.77 12.36 -4.21
CA ASN A 117 -16.15 11.15 -3.66
C ASN A 117 -14.72 11.42 -3.18
N PHE A 118 -14.39 10.94 -1.98
CA PHE A 118 -13.07 10.96 -1.35
C PHE A 118 -12.47 9.55 -1.35
N ILE A 119 -11.49 9.29 -2.22
CA ILE A 119 -10.83 7.98 -2.35
C ILE A 119 -9.44 8.03 -1.72
N ALA A 120 -9.31 7.52 -0.51
CA ALA A 120 -8.01 7.43 0.15
C ALA A 120 -7.20 6.25 -0.41
N CYS A 121 -6.17 6.58 -1.20
CA CYS A 121 -5.31 5.62 -1.90
C CYS A 121 -4.09 5.28 -1.04
N GLU A 122 -4.34 4.68 0.11
CA GLU A 122 -3.34 4.43 1.14
C GLU A 122 -2.88 2.97 1.17
N ASN A 123 -1.67 2.71 1.71
CA ASN A 123 -1.21 1.35 1.97
C ASN A 123 -1.79 0.78 3.27
N MET A 124 -3.12 0.76 3.38
CA MET A 124 -3.87 0.22 4.49
C MET A 124 -5.28 -0.20 4.08
N ILE A 125 -5.91 -1.06 4.88
CA ILE A 125 -7.31 -1.44 4.73
C ILE A 125 -8.18 -0.33 5.31
N GLY A 126 -9.27 0.03 4.62
CA GLY A 126 -10.25 0.98 5.16
C GLY A 126 -9.75 2.43 5.21
N GLY A 127 -8.87 2.86 4.29
CA GLY A 127 -8.31 4.21 4.30
C GLY A 127 -9.38 5.31 4.18
N SER A 128 -10.38 5.11 3.31
CA SER A 128 -11.47 6.08 3.11
C SER A 128 -12.46 6.01 4.26
N SER A 129 -12.71 4.81 4.80
CA SER A 129 -13.48 4.64 6.02
C SER A 129 -12.84 5.37 7.22
N LEU A 130 -11.51 5.25 7.41
CA LEU A 130 -10.78 5.99 8.43
C LEU A 130 -10.90 7.51 8.22
N LEU A 131 -10.80 7.98 6.98
CA LEU A 131 -10.95 9.39 6.66
C LEU A 131 -12.37 9.88 6.98
N LYS A 132 -13.39 9.10 6.63
CA LYS A 132 -14.80 9.38 6.94
C LYS A 132 -14.99 9.56 8.44
N ASP A 133 -14.50 8.62 9.24
CA ASP A 133 -14.60 8.67 10.70
C ASP A 133 -13.90 9.91 11.25
N ALA A 134 -12.68 10.20 10.79
CA ALA A 134 -11.92 11.37 11.22
C ALA A 134 -12.58 12.71 10.84
N VAL A 135 -13.34 12.76 9.74
CA VAL A 135 -14.13 13.92 9.31
C VAL A 135 -15.39 14.03 10.18
N ALA A 136 -16.10 12.92 10.39
CA ALA A 136 -17.30 12.85 11.21
C ALA A 136 -17.04 13.26 12.67
N GLU A 137 -15.88 12.94 13.23
CA GLU A 137 -15.44 13.41 14.56
C GLU A 137 -15.37 14.94 14.68
N LYS A 138 -15.29 15.67 13.56
CA LYS A 138 -15.30 17.16 13.53
C LYS A 138 -16.68 17.75 13.29
N MET A 139 -17.71 16.92 13.14
CA MET A 139 -19.06 17.30 12.79
C MET A 139 -20.02 17.16 13.99
N ASN A 140 -21.02 18.04 14.07
CA ASN A 140 -22.14 17.86 14.97
C ASN A 140 -23.09 16.74 14.48
N GLU A 141 -24.13 16.40 15.25
CA GLU A 141 -25.06 15.31 14.90
C GLU A 141 -25.74 15.52 13.54
N ALA A 142 -26.31 16.70 13.29
CA ALA A 142 -27.02 17.00 12.05
C ALA A 142 -26.10 17.00 10.82
N GLU A 143 -24.87 17.49 10.98
CA GLU A 143 -23.83 17.41 9.93
C GLU A 143 -23.46 15.94 9.62
N ARG A 144 -23.38 15.07 10.63
CA ARG A 144 -23.06 13.64 10.44
C ARG A 144 -24.19 12.88 9.75
N GLU A 145 -25.45 13.14 10.14
CA GLU A 145 -26.62 12.51 9.53
C GLU A 145 -26.74 12.80 8.02
N SER A 146 -26.34 14.00 7.61
CA SER A 146 -26.39 14.44 6.21
C SER A 146 -25.10 14.19 5.41
N LEU A 147 -24.03 13.66 6.02
CA LEU A 147 -22.72 13.53 5.37
C LEU A 147 -22.77 12.76 4.04
N ASN A 148 -23.49 11.62 4.02
CA ASN A 148 -23.58 10.77 2.83
C ASN A 148 -24.42 11.41 1.71
N GLU A 149 -25.15 12.50 1.97
CA GLU A 149 -25.84 13.27 0.94
C GLU A 149 -24.87 14.12 0.11
N TYR A 150 -23.68 14.43 0.64
CA TYR A 150 -22.74 15.37 0.01
C TYR A 150 -21.33 14.78 -0.21
N ALA A 151 -20.96 13.72 0.51
CA ALA A 151 -19.64 13.11 0.42
C ALA A 151 -19.68 11.58 0.47
N GLY A 152 -19.08 10.94 -0.53
CA GLY A 152 -18.84 9.49 -0.56
C GLY A 152 -17.40 9.20 -0.16
N PHE A 153 -17.17 8.05 0.49
CA PHE A 153 -15.85 7.65 0.98
C PHE A 153 -15.53 6.22 0.57
N PRO A 154 -15.43 5.93 -0.75
CA PRO A 154 -15.20 4.58 -1.21
C PRO A 154 -13.78 4.12 -0.86
N ASP A 155 -13.68 2.97 -0.20
CA ASP A 155 -12.39 2.35 0.08
C ASP A 155 -11.71 1.88 -1.21
N ALA A 156 -10.39 1.85 -1.19
CA ALA A 156 -9.58 1.46 -2.32
C ALA A 156 -8.43 0.53 -1.93
N ALA A 157 -8.06 -0.35 -2.85
CA ALA A 157 -6.83 -1.13 -2.82
C ALA A 157 -5.91 -0.60 -3.93
N VAL A 158 -4.71 -0.18 -3.54
CA VAL A 158 -3.70 0.35 -4.47
C VAL A 158 -2.40 -0.46 -4.39
N ASP A 159 -1.82 -0.74 -5.55
CA ASP A 159 -0.54 -1.42 -5.65
C ASP A 159 0.31 -0.83 -6.76
N ARG A 160 1.47 -0.29 -6.36
CA ARG A 160 2.55 0.11 -7.26
C ARG A 160 3.83 0.22 -6.45
N ILE A 161 4.89 -0.44 -6.91
CA ILE A 161 6.23 -0.32 -6.36
C ILE A 161 6.81 1.00 -6.85
N VAL A 162 7.12 1.85 -5.87
CA VAL A 162 7.80 3.11 -6.07
C VAL A 162 9.02 3.11 -5.15
N PRO A 163 10.23 2.88 -5.69
CA PRO A 163 11.42 2.74 -4.88
C PRO A 163 11.78 4.08 -4.21
N ASN A 164 12.60 3.98 -3.17
CA ASN A 164 13.26 5.17 -2.63
C ASN A 164 14.15 5.74 -3.72
N GLN A 165 14.06 7.05 -3.94
CA GLN A 165 14.71 7.71 -5.06
C GLN A 165 14.98 9.16 -4.71
N SER A 166 16.04 9.70 -5.31
CA SER A 166 16.42 11.09 -5.23
C SER A 166 16.84 11.53 -6.63
N HIS A 167 16.31 12.66 -7.06
CA HIS A 167 16.59 13.25 -8.37
C HIS A 167 16.95 14.72 -8.17
N GLU A 168 17.76 15.28 -9.07
CA GLU A 168 18.02 16.73 -9.09
C GLU A 168 16.72 17.51 -9.35
N ASP A 169 15.84 16.96 -10.20
CA ASP A 169 14.51 17.51 -10.41
C ASP A 169 13.54 17.05 -9.30
N PRO A 170 13.04 17.96 -8.44
CA PRO A 170 12.17 17.60 -7.32
C PRO A 170 10.81 17.02 -7.74
N LEU A 171 10.39 17.24 -8.99
CA LEU A 171 9.13 16.69 -9.50
C LEU A 171 9.29 15.33 -10.16
N LYS A 172 10.51 14.98 -10.59
CA LYS A 172 10.79 13.71 -11.25
C LYS A 172 10.44 12.56 -10.30
N VAL A 173 9.80 11.54 -10.85
CA VAL A 173 9.46 10.31 -10.14
C VAL A 173 9.57 9.13 -11.10
N ALA A 174 10.21 8.07 -10.63
CA ALA A 174 10.40 6.82 -11.33
C ALA A 174 9.59 5.72 -10.63
N VAL A 175 8.87 4.94 -11.41
CA VAL A 175 7.89 3.97 -10.93
C VAL A 175 7.92 2.72 -11.78
N GLU A 176 7.52 1.58 -11.23
CA GLU A 176 7.38 0.38 -12.04
C GLU A 176 6.25 0.53 -13.10
N PRO A 177 6.25 -0.27 -14.18
CA PRO A 177 5.17 -0.28 -15.17
C PRO A 177 3.84 -0.78 -14.60
N PHE A 178 3.91 -1.79 -13.73
CA PHE A 178 2.72 -2.36 -13.12
C PHE A 178 2.04 -1.36 -12.19
N TYR A 179 0.72 -1.35 -12.23
CA TYR A 179 -0.09 -0.72 -11.20
C TYR A 179 -1.44 -1.42 -11.12
N GLU A 180 -2.09 -1.29 -9.97
CA GLU A 180 -3.46 -1.73 -9.75
C GLU A 180 -4.14 -0.74 -8.79
N TRP A 181 -5.29 -0.19 -9.20
CA TRP A 181 -6.10 0.69 -8.37
C TRP A 181 -7.56 0.22 -8.47
N VAL A 182 -8.04 -0.38 -7.39
CA VAL A 182 -9.37 -0.98 -7.26
C VAL A 182 -10.17 -0.18 -6.25
N VAL A 183 -11.42 0.15 -6.57
CA VAL A 183 -12.32 0.98 -5.75
C VAL A 183 -13.63 0.24 -5.50
N ASP A 184 -14.10 0.28 -4.26
CA ASP A 184 -15.44 -0.20 -3.91
C ASP A 184 -16.50 0.78 -4.42
N GLN A 185 -17.19 0.41 -5.50
CA GLN A 185 -18.20 1.28 -6.12
C GLN A 185 -19.49 1.35 -5.31
N THR A 186 -19.75 0.41 -4.39
CA THR A 186 -20.96 0.40 -3.57
C THR A 186 -20.97 1.53 -2.53
N MET A 187 -19.79 2.05 -2.22
CA MET A 187 -19.57 3.15 -1.28
C MET A 187 -19.50 4.52 -1.99
N MET A 188 -19.58 4.54 -3.32
CA MET A 188 -19.61 5.77 -4.09
C MET A 188 -20.99 6.40 -4.08
N ILE A 189 -21.03 7.73 -4.18
CA ILE A 189 -22.26 8.48 -4.34
C ILE A 189 -22.22 9.29 -5.65
N GLY A 190 -23.38 9.47 -6.26
CA GLY A 190 -23.51 10.23 -7.49
C GLY A 190 -22.78 9.60 -8.67
N HIS A 191 -21.99 10.40 -9.39
CA HIS A 191 -21.31 9.98 -10.61
C HIS A 191 -20.09 9.10 -10.32
N VAL A 192 -20.02 7.95 -10.99
CA VAL A 192 -18.82 7.09 -11.03
C VAL A 192 -18.01 7.47 -12.27
N PRO A 193 -16.81 8.07 -12.12
CA PRO A 193 -16.02 8.54 -13.25
C PRO A 193 -15.38 7.39 -14.04
N ASP A 194 -15.28 7.54 -15.35
CA ASP A 194 -14.53 6.60 -16.18
C ASP A 194 -13.04 7.00 -16.19
N ILE A 195 -12.25 6.36 -15.33
CA ILE A 195 -10.81 6.59 -15.20
C ILE A 195 -10.08 5.37 -15.76
N ALA A 196 -9.38 5.56 -16.88
CA ALA A 196 -8.58 4.50 -17.49
C ALA A 196 -7.53 3.96 -16.49
N GLY A 197 -7.51 2.63 -16.30
CA GLY A 197 -6.63 1.96 -15.34
C GLY A 197 -7.22 1.79 -13.94
N LEU A 198 -8.45 2.28 -13.71
CA LEU A 198 -9.21 2.05 -12.49
C LEU A 198 -10.15 0.86 -12.63
N THR A 199 -10.23 0.03 -11.60
CA THR A 199 -11.19 -1.08 -11.53
C THR A 199 -12.22 -0.81 -10.46
N TYR A 200 -13.49 -0.77 -10.84
CA TYR A 200 -14.60 -0.68 -9.91
C TYR A 200 -15.13 -2.07 -9.59
N VAL A 201 -15.32 -2.35 -8.29
CA VAL A 201 -15.79 -3.65 -7.81
C VAL A 201 -16.88 -3.49 -6.77
N ASN A 202 -17.70 -4.52 -6.60
CA ASN A 202 -18.72 -4.57 -5.55
C ASN A 202 -18.21 -5.16 -4.24
N ASP A 203 -17.03 -5.77 -4.26
CA ASP A 203 -16.37 -6.35 -3.10
C ASP A 203 -14.87 -6.18 -3.24
N LEU A 204 -14.29 -5.37 -2.35
CA LEU A 204 -12.87 -5.03 -2.36
C LEU A 204 -12.03 -6.06 -1.59
N ALA A 205 -12.63 -6.84 -0.67
CA ALA A 205 -11.91 -7.74 0.21
C ALA A 205 -11.05 -8.79 -0.53
N PRO A 206 -11.52 -9.42 -1.63
CA PRO A 206 -10.70 -10.34 -2.42
C PRO A 206 -9.42 -9.70 -2.97
N TYR A 207 -9.49 -8.43 -3.40
CA TYR A 207 -8.36 -7.72 -4.00
C TYR A 207 -7.34 -7.29 -2.95
N ILE A 208 -7.82 -6.79 -1.80
CA ILE A 208 -6.98 -6.47 -0.64
C ILE A 208 -6.20 -7.71 -0.19
N GLU A 209 -6.91 -8.82 0.03
CA GLU A 209 -6.28 -10.03 0.54
C GLU A 209 -5.34 -10.66 -0.49
N ARG A 210 -5.71 -10.65 -1.79
CA ARG A 210 -4.81 -11.10 -2.87
C ARG A 210 -3.51 -10.29 -2.89
N LYS A 211 -3.59 -8.96 -2.80
CA LYS A 211 -2.40 -8.11 -2.76
C LYS A 211 -1.56 -8.37 -1.51
N LEU A 212 -2.22 -8.47 -0.35
CA LEU A 212 -1.54 -8.74 0.93
C LEU A 212 -0.84 -10.10 0.91
N PHE A 213 -1.50 -11.15 0.43
CA PHE A 213 -1.01 -12.52 0.50
C PHE A 213 -0.16 -12.96 -0.69
N THR A 214 -0.10 -12.15 -1.76
CA THR A 214 0.81 -12.39 -2.87
C THR A 214 1.94 -11.37 -2.89
N VAL A 215 1.64 -10.08 -3.03
CA VAL A 215 2.66 -9.04 -3.20
C VAL A 215 3.40 -8.80 -1.90
N ASN A 216 2.68 -8.51 -0.81
CA ASN A 216 3.35 -8.19 0.45
C ASN A 216 4.05 -9.41 1.04
N THR A 217 3.43 -10.60 0.98
CA THR A 217 4.03 -11.88 1.42
C THR A 217 5.30 -12.19 0.65
N GLY A 218 5.24 -12.24 -0.69
CA GLY A 218 6.39 -12.56 -1.52
C GLY A 218 7.54 -11.58 -1.30
N HIS A 219 7.25 -10.29 -1.21
CA HIS A 219 8.25 -9.25 -1.00
C HIS A 219 8.93 -9.36 0.38
N ALA A 220 8.15 -9.67 1.43
CA ALA A 220 8.68 -9.85 2.78
C ALA A 220 9.54 -11.12 2.89
N ILE A 221 9.08 -12.25 2.37
CA ILE A 221 9.84 -13.51 2.40
C ILE A 221 11.14 -13.36 1.61
N THR A 222 11.09 -12.73 0.43
CA THR A 222 12.28 -12.42 -0.36
C THR A 222 13.28 -11.57 0.43
N ALA A 223 12.81 -10.52 1.10
CA ALA A 223 13.67 -9.66 1.91
C ALA A 223 14.35 -10.41 3.05
N TYR A 224 13.58 -11.22 3.81
CA TYR A 224 14.14 -11.93 4.96
C TYR A 224 15.10 -13.05 4.55
N LEU A 225 14.75 -13.86 3.56
CA LEU A 225 15.66 -14.90 3.05
C LEU A 225 16.89 -14.29 2.38
N GLY A 226 16.71 -13.21 1.61
CA GLY A 226 17.80 -12.48 0.98
C GLY A 226 18.77 -11.87 1.99
N TYR A 227 18.24 -11.32 3.09
CA TYR A 227 19.06 -10.80 4.18
C TYR A 227 19.89 -11.90 4.85
N GLN A 228 19.29 -13.07 5.14
CA GLN A 228 20.02 -14.23 5.69
C GLN A 228 21.11 -14.73 4.72
N ALA A 229 20.86 -14.64 3.42
CA ALA A 229 21.84 -15.01 2.39
C ALA A 229 22.92 -13.94 2.13
N GLY A 230 22.87 -12.79 2.82
CA GLY A 230 23.83 -11.69 2.64
C GLY A 230 23.68 -10.94 1.31
N THR A 231 22.52 -11.00 0.67
CA THR A 231 22.21 -10.21 -0.53
C THR A 231 21.74 -8.80 -0.15
N ASN A 232 21.97 -7.82 -1.03
CA ASN A 232 21.63 -6.42 -0.73
C ASN A 232 20.23 -6.08 -1.23
N THR A 233 19.85 -6.58 -2.40
CA THR A 233 18.58 -6.20 -3.06
C THR A 233 17.62 -7.37 -3.24
N ILE A 234 16.34 -7.06 -3.37
CA ILE A 234 15.25 -8.03 -3.66
C ILE A 234 15.53 -8.81 -4.93
N LYS A 235 16.05 -8.13 -5.97
CA LYS A 235 16.43 -8.78 -7.22
C LYS A 235 17.55 -9.80 -6.99
N GLU A 236 18.64 -9.38 -6.32
CA GLU A 236 19.78 -10.27 -6.02
C GLU A 236 19.32 -11.51 -5.25
N ALA A 237 18.43 -11.33 -4.26
CA ALA A 237 17.85 -12.44 -3.51
C ALA A 237 17.10 -13.43 -4.41
N LEU A 238 16.32 -12.96 -5.38
CA LEU A 238 15.56 -13.81 -6.30
C LEU A 238 16.40 -14.39 -7.45
N GLU A 239 17.63 -13.92 -7.67
CA GLU A 239 18.57 -14.57 -8.59
C GLU A 239 19.12 -15.88 -8.00
N ASP A 240 19.07 -16.05 -6.67
CA ASP A 240 19.28 -17.35 -6.04
C ASP A 240 18.08 -18.29 -6.30
N LYS A 241 18.35 -19.42 -6.95
CA LYS A 241 17.31 -20.38 -7.35
C LYS A 241 16.60 -21.03 -6.16
N GLY A 242 17.28 -21.17 -5.03
CA GLY A 242 16.71 -21.71 -3.79
C GLY A 242 15.71 -20.72 -3.20
N ILE A 243 16.13 -19.46 -3.02
CA ILE A 243 15.27 -18.38 -2.52
C ILE A 243 14.08 -18.18 -3.46
N TYR A 244 14.30 -18.11 -4.77
CA TYR A 244 13.22 -18.01 -5.76
C TYR A 244 12.21 -19.15 -5.60
N SER A 245 12.69 -20.40 -5.46
CA SER A 245 11.82 -21.56 -5.27
C SER A 245 11.03 -21.47 -3.97
N ASP A 246 11.64 -21.01 -2.87
CA ASP A 246 10.97 -20.91 -1.58
C ASP A 246 9.89 -19.83 -1.61
N VAL A 247 10.21 -18.67 -2.17
CA VAL A 247 9.25 -17.56 -2.33
C VAL A 247 8.09 -18.01 -3.21
N LYS A 248 8.37 -18.63 -4.37
CA LYS A 248 7.32 -19.11 -5.28
C LYS A 248 6.39 -20.11 -4.58
N LYS A 249 6.92 -21.05 -3.81
CA LYS A 249 6.10 -22.03 -3.09
C LYS A 249 5.29 -21.41 -1.95
N ALA A 250 5.84 -20.42 -1.24
CA ALA A 250 5.05 -19.65 -0.27
C ALA A 250 3.89 -18.90 -0.94
N LEU A 251 4.09 -18.39 -2.16
CA LEU A 251 3.02 -17.76 -2.96
C LEU A 251 2.00 -18.77 -3.49
N GLU A 252 2.43 -20.00 -3.79
CA GLU A 252 1.52 -21.10 -4.14
C GLU A 252 0.67 -21.51 -2.92
N GLU A 253 1.26 -21.60 -1.73
CA GLU A 253 0.54 -21.84 -0.47
C GLU A 253 -0.56 -20.78 -0.23
N THR A 254 -0.23 -19.49 -0.34
CA THR A 254 -1.23 -18.43 -0.21
C THR A 254 -2.22 -18.40 -1.37
N GLY A 255 -1.78 -18.80 -2.56
CA GLY A 255 -2.63 -18.92 -3.74
C GLY A 255 -3.72 -19.96 -3.57
N GLU A 256 -3.40 -21.14 -3.01
CA GLU A 256 -4.42 -22.16 -2.68
C GLU A 256 -5.48 -21.59 -1.71
N LEU A 257 -5.04 -20.89 -0.67
CA LEU A 257 -5.94 -20.23 0.29
C LEU A 257 -6.87 -19.22 -0.40
N LEU A 258 -6.31 -18.33 -1.23
CA LEU A 258 -7.06 -17.29 -1.93
C LEU A 258 -8.07 -17.88 -2.94
N GLN A 259 -7.69 -18.95 -3.65
CA GLN A 259 -8.58 -19.65 -4.58
C GLN A 259 -9.78 -20.26 -3.85
N GLN A 260 -9.55 -20.93 -2.71
CA GLN A 260 -10.62 -21.53 -1.93
C GLN A 260 -11.54 -20.49 -1.29
N LYS A 261 -10.97 -19.38 -0.79
CA LYS A 261 -11.71 -18.35 -0.06
C LYS A 261 -12.52 -17.42 -0.98
N HIS A 262 -11.94 -17.02 -2.11
CA HIS A 262 -12.50 -15.98 -2.98
C HIS A 262 -12.90 -16.49 -4.37
N GLY A 263 -12.66 -17.77 -4.67
CA GLY A 263 -13.00 -18.34 -5.97
C GLY A 263 -12.15 -17.81 -7.13
N PHE A 264 -10.93 -17.33 -6.86
CA PHE A 264 -10.01 -16.95 -7.93
C PHE A 264 -9.72 -18.16 -8.83
N GLU A 265 -9.77 -17.94 -10.15
CA GLU A 265 -9.42 -18.99 -11.10
C GLU A 265 -7.92 -19.33 -10.98
N SER A 266 -7.59 -20.60 -10.75
CA SER A 266 -6.21 -21.09 -10.57
C SER A 266 -5.25 -20.56 -11.65
N SER A 267 -5.61 -20.70 -12.93
CA SER A 267 -4.75 -20.27 -14.05
C SER A 267 -4.41 -18.77 -14.00
N LYS A 268 -5.39 -17.93 -13.62
CA LYS A 268 -5.23 -16.49 -13.50
C LYS A 268 -4.42 -16.11 -12.27
N HIS A 269 -4.60 -16.85 -11.17
CA HIS A 269 -3.84 -16.61 -9.96
C HIS A 269 -2.37 -17.03 -10.11
N ASP A 270 -2.08 -18.14 -10.79
CA ASP A 270 -0.72 -18.56 -11.11
C ASP A 270 -0.01 -17.56 -12.05
N ALA A 271 -0.74 -17.02 -13.03
CA ALA A 271 -0.26 -15.93 -13.87
C ALA A 271 0.01 -14.65 -13.06
N TYR A 272 -0.83 -14.35 -12.06
CA TYR A 272 -0.62 -13.25 -11.15
C TYR A 272 0.65 -13.45 -10.30
N ILE A 273 0.86 -14.62 -9.69
CA ILE A 273 2.09 -14.97 -8.95
C ILE A 273 3.32 -14.78 -9.84
N THR A 274 3.28 -15.31 -11.07
CA THR A 274 4.37 -15.17 -12.04
C THR A 274 4.67 -13.70 -12.34
N LYS A 275 3.62 -12.88 -12.53
CA LYS A 275 3.74 -11.44 -12.73
C LYS A 275 4.32 -10.73 -11.50
N ILE A 276 3.99 -11.16 -10.29
CA ILE A 276 4.57 -10.60 -9.06
C ILE A 276 6.06 -10.90 -8.96
N LEU A 277 6.47 -12.15 -9.21
CA LEU A 277 7.87 -12.54 -9.19
C LEU A 277 8.68 -11.79 -10.26
N SER A 278 8.12 -11.58 -11.46
CA SER A 278 8.79 -10.78 -12.50
C SER A 278 8.94 -9.31 -12.12
N ARG A 279 7.99 -8.73 -11.36
CA ARG A 279 8.12 -7.36 -10.82
C ARG A 279 9.30 -7.25 -9.86
N PHE A 280 9.48 -8.23 -8.99
CA PHE A 280 10.60 -8.25 -8.03
C PHE A 280 11.97 -8.45 -8.70
N LEU A 281 12.00 -9.11 -9.87
CA LEU A 281 13.22 -9.31 -10.67
C LEU A 281 13.56 -8.14 -11.59
N ASN A 282 12.77 -7.07 -11.59
CA ASN A 282 13.00 -5.93 -12.47
C ASN A 282 14.36 -5.24 -12.18
N PRO A 283 15.31 -5.25 -13.13
CA PRO A 283 16.66 -4.71 -12.91
C PRO A 283 16.71 -3.20 -12.71
N HIS A 284 15.63 -2.49 -13.04
CA HIS A 284 15.54 -1.04 -12.88
C HIS A 284 14.95 -0.64 -11.51
N LEU A 285 14.41 -1.59 -10.75
CA LEU A 285 13.91 -1.37 -9.39
C LEU A 285 14.96 -1.85 -8.39
N VAL A 286 15.82 -0.93 -7.95
CA VAL A 286 16.75 -1.21 -6.85
C VAL A 286 15.99 -1.05 -5.53
N ASP A 287 15.73 -2.19 -4.88
CA ASP A 287 15.03 -2.24 -3.62
C ASP A 287 15.81 -3.08 -2.60
N GLU A 288 16.31 -2.43 -1.55
CA GLU A 288 17.17 -3.05 -0.54
C GLU A 288 16.38 -4.01 0.36
N VAL A 289 16.93 -5.20 0.63
CA VAL A 289 16.30 -6.19 1.52
C VAL A 289 16.08 -5.64 2.92
N THR A 290 16.96 -4.76 3.40
CA THR A 290 16.82 -4.11 4.72
C THR A 290 15.66 -3.12 4.74
N ARG A 291 15.48 -2.35 3.65
CA ARG A 291 14.36 -1.43 3.50
C ARG A 291 13.04 -2.18 3.39
N VAL A 292 13.00 -3.24 2.59
CA VAL A 292 11.80 -4.04 2.40
C VAL A 292 11.47 -4.84 3.64
N GLY A 293 12.47 -5.36 4.36
CA GLY A 293 12.36 -6.16 5.57
C GLY A 293 11.96 -5.37 6.82
N ARG A 294 12.10 -4.04 6.82
CA ARG A 294 11.85 -3.18 7.98
C ARG A 294 10.49 -3.36 8.67
N ALA A 295 10.41 -2.98 9.95
CA ALA A 295 9.22 -3.14 10.79
C ALA A 295 8.71 -4.60 10.83
N PRO A 296 9.56 -5.56 11.26
CA PRO A 296 9.21 -6.98 11.32
C PRO A 296 8.12 -7.33 12.33
N ILE A 297 7.98 -6.63 13.47
CA ILE A 297 6.91 -6.93 14.46
C ILE A 297 5.55 -6.76 13.80
N ARG A 298 5.34 -5.64 13.08
CA ARG A 298 4.08 -5.42 12.35
C ARG A 298 3.80 -6.53 11.34
N LYS A 299 4.82 -7.01 10.62
CA LYS A 299 4.67 -8.03 9.55
C LYS A 299 4.53 -9.46 10.07
N LEU A 300 5.06 -9.72 11.27
CA LEU A 300 4.85 -10.94 12.03
C LEU A 300 3.51 -10.94 12.76
N GLY A 301 2.79 -9.82 12.77
CA GLY A 301 1.48 -9.72 13.40
C GLY A 301 0.50 -10.79 12.90
N PRO A 302 -0.42 -11.25 13.78
CA PRO A 302 -1.25 -12.44 13.56
C PRO A 302 -2.16 -12.37 12.34
N ASN A 303 -2.49 -11.17 11.87
CA ASN A 303 -3.38 -10.91 10.74
C ASN A 303 -2.67 -10.26 9.54
N ASP A 304 -1.34 -10.11 9.58
CA ASP A 304 -0.55 -9.51 8.49
C ASP A 304 -0.05 -10.62 7.52
N ARG A 305 0.84 -10.23 6.60
CA ARG A 305 1.23 -10.95 5.38
C ARG A 305 1.92 -12.31 5.58
N LEU A 306 2.38 -12.67 6.77
CA LEU A 306 3.08 -13.93 7.02
C LEU A 306 2.24 -14.87 7.89
N VAL A 307 1.94 -14.43 9.11
CA VAL A 307 1.22 -15.26 10.08
C VAL A 307 -0.26 -15.40 9.72
N GLY A 308 -0.89 -14.34 9.21
CA GLY A 308 -2.29 -14.36 8.78
C GLY A 308 -2.63 -15.49 7.81
N PRO A 309 -1.95 -15.60 6.65
CA PRO A 309 -2.21 -16.70 5.72
C PRO A 309 -1.78 -18.06 6.27
N ALA A 310 -0.69 -18.13 7.05
CA ALA A 310 -0.23 -19.39 7.63
C ALA A 310 -1.27 -19.98 8.61
N ARG A 311 -1.87 -19.15 9.47
CA ARG A 311 -2.95 -19.57 10.39
C ARG A 311 -4.17 -20.06 9.62
N GLN A 312 -4.59 -19.33 8.60
CA GLN A 312 -5.73 -19.71 7.76
C GLN A 312 -5.49 -21.04 7.01
N LEU A 313 -4.27 -21.30 6.55
CA LEU A 313 -3.92 -22.59 5.94
C LEU A 313 -4.02 -23.75 6.93
N VAL A 314 -3.57 -23.56 8.18
CA VAL A 314 -3.70 -24.57 9.24
C VAL A 314 -5.18 -24.87 9.53
N GLU A 315 -6.05 -23.84 9.58
CA GLU A 315 -7.50 -24.02 9.73
C GLU A 315 -8.11 -24.87 8.59
N LEU A 316 -7.49 -24.84 7.41
CA LEU A 316 -7.85 -25.65 6.25
C LEU A 316 -7.14 -27.03 6.20
N ASN A 317 -6.46 -27.43 7.28
CA ASN A 317 -5.63 -28.65 7.36
C ASN A 317 -4.54 -28.71 6.28
N LYS A 318 -4.01 -27.54 5.89
CA LYS A 318 -2.85 -27.40 4.99
C LYS A 318 -1.63 -27.04 5.82
N GLU A 319 -0.49 -27.60 5.44
CA GLU A 319 0.79 -27.30 6.09
C GLU A 319 1.45 -26.09 5.41
N PRO A 320 1.64 -24.94 6.09
CA PRO A 320 2.22 -23.73 5.50
C PRO A 320 3.75 -23.71 5.65
N THR A 321 4.43 -24.69 5.05
CA THR A 321 5.89 -24.90 5.20
C THR A 321 6.71 -23.68 4.81
N TYR A 322 6.47 -23.09 3.64
CA TYR A 322 7.31 -22.01 3.11
C TYR A 322 6.96 -20.64 3.71
N LEU A 323 5.70 -20.43 4.09
CA LEU A 323 5.32 -19.31 4.96
C LEU A 323 6.00 -19.40 6.33
N ALA A 324 6.03 -20.58 6.96
CA ALA A 324 6.73 -20.79 8.23
C ALA A 324 8.24 -20.54 8.10
N LYS A 325 8.84 -20.93 6.97
CA LYS A 325 10.23 -20.58 6.63
C LYS A 325 10.43 -19.06 6.57
N GLY A 326 9.53 -18.34 5.92
CA GLY A 326 9.53 -16.88 5.89
C GLY A 326 9.39 -16.23 7.27
N ILE A 327 8.54 -16.79 8.14
CA ILE A 327 8.38 -16.35 9.54
C ILE A 327 9.66 -16.57 10.34
N ALA A 328 10.30 -17.74 10.21
CA ALA A 328 11.58 -18.02 10.85
C ALA A 328 12.68 -17.03 10.41
N ALA A 329 12.78 -16.77 9.10
CA ALA A 329 13.73 -15.80 8.57
C ALA A 329 13.45 -14.37 9.07
N ALA A 330 12.19 -13.98 9.24
CA ALA A 330 11.79 -12.70 9.81
C ALA A 330 12.19 -12.55 11.29
N LEU A 331 12.15 -13.65 12.06
CA LEU A 331 12.60 -13.68 13.46
C LEU A 331 14.13 -13.56 13.59
N LEU A 332 14.87 -14.01 12.57
CA LEU A 332 16.34 -13.88 12.48
C LEU A 332 16.79 -12.56 11.87
N PHE A 333 15.87 -11.69 11.44
CA PHE A 333 16.19 -10.42 10.81
C PHE A 333 16.74 -9.42 11.84
N ASP A 334 17.95 -8.91 11.61
CA ASP A 334 18.68 -8.07 12.55
C ASP A 334 19.45 -6.89 11.89
N PRO A 335 18.87 -6.15 10.92
CA PRO A 335 19.59 -5.05 10.29
C PRO A 335 19.93 -3.95 11.30
N GLN A 336 20.99 -3.21 11.00
CA GLN A 336 21.32 -2.00 11.76
C GLN A 336 20.21 -0.96 11.56
N ASN A 337 19.84 -0.27 12.65
CA ASN A 337 18.86 0.84 12.67
C ASN A 337 17.39 0.44 12.42
N ASP A 338 16.97 -0.77 12.76
CA ASP A 338 15.55 -1.13 12.89
C ASP A 338 15.19 -1.44 14.35
N GLU A 339 14.40 -0.56 14.97
CA GLU A 339 13.99 -0.69 16.37
C GLU A 339 13.10 -1.91 16.64
N GLU A 340 12.23 -2.28 15.68
CA GLU A 340 11.37 -3.46 15.80
C GLU A 340 12.20 -4.74 15.69
N ALA A 341 13.17 -4.79 14.77
CA ALA A 341 14.10 -5.91 14.66
C ALA A 341 14.94 -6.07 15.94
N ALA A 342 15.50 -4.98 16.46
CA ALA A 342 16.25 -4.98 17.72
C ALA A 342 15.39 -5.48 18.90
N THR A 343 14.11 -5.10 18.93
CA THR A 343 13.15 -5.57 19.94
C THR A 343 12.95 -7.09 19.86
N ILE A 344 12.83 -7.66 18.65
CA ILE A 344 12.75 -9.12 18.45
C ILE A 344 14.04 -9.80 18.93
N GLN A 345 15.21 -9.30 18.52
CA GLN A 345 16.49 -9.91 18.91
C GLN A 345 16.72 -9.89 20.43
N ASN A 346 16.36 -8.78 21.10
CA ASN A 346 16.42 -8.70 22.56
C ASN A 346 15.49 -9.71 23.23
N LYS A 347 14.25 -9.86 22.73
CA LYS A 347 13.29 -10.85 23.25
C LYS A 347 13.80 -12.27 23.09
N ILE A 348 14.40 -12.61 21.95
CA ILE A 348 15.00 -13.94 21.71
C ILE A 348 16.17 -14.18 22.68
N LYS A 349 17.00 -13.17 22.93
CA LYS A 349 18.15 -13.28 23.84
C LYS A 349 17.74 -13.40 25.31
N GLU A 350 16.73 -12.66 25.74
CA GLU A 350 16.30 -12.60 27.14
C GLU A 350 15.36 -13.75 27.51
N ASP A 351 14.38 -14.03 26.66
CA ASP A 351 13.27 -14.94 26.97
C ASP A 351 13.27 -16.22 26.10
N GLY A 352 14.16 -16.32 25.11
CA GLY A 352 14.25 -17.44 24.19
C GLY A 352 13.29 -17.34 22.99
N ILE A 353 13.60 -18.10 21.94
CA ILE A 353 12.86 -18.09 20.67
C ILE A 353 11.38 -18.49 20.85
N THR A 354 11.08 -19.46 21.72
CA THR A 354 9.71 -19.90 22.00
C THR A 354 8.82 -18.74 22.44
N ASN A 355 9.29 -17.93 23.40
CA ASN A 355 8.54 -16.79 23.91
C ASN A 355 8.45 -15.67 22.86
N ALA A 356 9.48 -15.49 22.04
CA ALA A 356 9.46 -14.51 20.96
C ALA A 356 8.40 -14.85 19.89
N ILE A 357 8.32 -16.11 19.45
CA ILE A 357 7.30 -16.59 18.51
C ILE A 357 5.91 -16.25 19.07
N THR A 358 5.59 -16.72 20.28
CA THR A 358 4.27 -16.48 20.88
C THR A 358 3.95 -14.99 21.03
N SER A 359 4.94 -14.17 21.43
CA SER A 359 4.72 -12.74 21.70
C SER A 359 4.42 -11.93 20.44
N PHE A 360 5.06 -12.24 19.30
CA PHE A 360 4.94 -11.44 18.09
C PHE A 360 3.97 -12.01 17.06
N THR A 361 3.68 -13.32 17.13
CA THR A 361 2.81 -14.02 16.17
C THR A 361 1.49 -14.49 16.76
N GLU A 362 1.38 -14.53 18.09
CA GLU A 362 0.28 -15.17 18.85
C GLU A 362 0.12 -16.67 18.63
N ILE A 363 1.05 -17.32 17.92
CA ILE A 363 1.07 -18.78 17.72
C ILE A 363 1.54 -19.45 19.01
N GLN A 364 0.81 -20.46 19.49
CA GLN A 364 1.11 -21.15 20.74
C GLN A 364 2.07 -22.33 20.53
N GLU A 365 2.87 -22.69 21.53
CA GLU A 365 3.86 -23.79 21.46
C GLU A 365 3.25 -25.15 21.06
N GLY A 366 1.98 -25.38 21.42
CA GLY A 366 1.23 -26.58 21.07
C GLY A 366 0.73 -26.63 19.62
N ASP A 367 0.82 -25.54 18.87
CA ASP A 367 0.31 -25.46 17.51
C ASP A 367 1.27 -26.14 16.52
N GLN A 368 0.73 -26.83 15.51
CA GLN A 368 1.54 -27.42 14.44
C GLN A 368 2.43 -26.37 13.75
N LEU A 369 1.89 -25.18 13.53
CA LEU A 369 2.64 -24.07 12.91
C LEU A 369 3.87 -23.67 13.71
N PHE A 370 3.77 -23.66 15.04
CA PHE A 370 4.88 -23.35 15.92
C PHE A 370 6.06 -24.31 15.69
N GLN A 371 5.77 -25.61 15.58
CA GLN A 371 6.79 -26.64 15.39
C GLN A 371 7.49 -26.50 14.03
N ILE A 372 6.76 -26.12 12.98
CA ILE A 372 7.33 -25.89 11.65
C ILE A 372 8.22 -24.64 11.65
N ILE A 373 7.78 -23.55 12.29
CA ILE A 373 8.59 -22.32 12.45
C ILE A 373 9.88 -22.64 13.21
N MET A 374 9.78 -23.32 14.35
CA MET A 374 10.93 -23.71 15.16
C MET A 374 11.92 -24.57 14.38
N LYS A 375 11.43 -25.54 13.61
CA LYS A 375 12.28 -26.37 12.75
C LYS A 375 13.08 -25.52 11.77
N HIS A 376 12.44 -24.60 11.06
CA HIS A 376 13.14 -23.73 10.11
C HIS A 376 14.08 -22.73 10.78
N PHE A 377 13.71 -22.24 11.97
CA PHE A 377 14.58 -21.36 12.75
C PHE A 377 15.90 -22.04 13.12
N GLU A 378 15.84 -23.28 13.62
CA GLU A 378 17.04 -24.06 13.96
C GLU A 378 17.86 -24.48 12.73
N GLU A 379 17.23 -24.69 11.57
CA GLU A 379 17.92 -24.98 10.31
C GLU A 379 18.69 -23.78 9.72
N MET A 380 18.27 -22.55 10.06
CA MET A 380 18.87 -21.31 9.53
C MET A 380 20.00 -20.75 10.41
N LYS A 381 20.09 -21.21 11.66
CA LYS A 381 21.11 -20.80 12.63
C LYS A 381 22.40 -21.60 12.43
#